data_AF-A0A1B6KG81-F1
#
_entry.id   AF-A0A1B6KG81-F1
#
_cell.length_a   1.000
_cell.length_b   1.000
_cell.length_c   1.000
_cell.angle_alpha   90.00
_cell.angle_beta   90.00
_cell.angle_gamma   90.00
#
_symmetry.space_group_name_H-M   'P 1'
#
loop_
_entity.id
_entity.type
_entity.pdbx_description
1 polymer ?
#
loop_
_entity_poly.entity_id
_entity_poly.type
_entity_poly.pdbx_seq_one_letter_code
_entity_poly.pdbx_strand_id
1 'polypeptide(L)'
;MSVRKKNIPIYHCPASEPLMTARLLKHLKINLLSRNIRRQEKAINQVLQLIKDQNNEMIELFLGSDLPGLLCDVMNNYNPPLIEKVFSCLLKLSRNNQFYDQKHSAIVIDTACRTVLILCKDTATVKTIYCGLQLLYQNLSRADQETAVNLPLVLRLVRTLVFSPMYQQVHLSAMSVLRLLLRDKKCASDDLFAAVRQTLMLLSQLNANNKKKFIKNISLAIDIMTGSLRLSNFYKDHDLSHDVSKLALELIQSSIVPF
;
A
#
# COMPACT_ATOMS: atom_id res chain seq x y z
N MET A 1 -70.68 -7.72 24.99
CA MET A 1 -70.13 -6.41 24.60
C MET A 1 -68.82 -6.15 25.34
N SER A 2 -67.74 -6.05 24.56
CA SER A 2 -66.43 -5.41 24.78
C SER A 2 -65.74 -5.44 26.16
N VAL A 3 -64.75 -6.32 26.29
CA VAL A 3 -63.63 -6.21 27.24
C VAL A 3 -62.61 -5.24 26.64
N ARG A 4 -62.50 -4.02 27.20
CA ARG A 4 -61.41 -3.09 26.85
C ARG A 4 -60.09 -3.61 27.43
N LYS A 5 -59.30 -4.29 26.61
CA LYS A 5 -57.87 -4.53 26.86
C LYS A 5 -57.16 -3.18 26.94
N LYS A 6 -56.58 -2.85 28.10
CA LYS A 6 -55.63 -1.75 28.25
C LYS A 6 -54.38 -2.09 27.43
N ASN A 7 -54.08 -1.27 26.43
CA ASN A 7 -52.82 -1.29 25.71
C ASN A 7 -51.68 -1.03 26.70
N ILE A 8 -50.81 -2.02 26.87
CA ILE A 8 -49.49 -1.83 27.48
C ILE A 8 -48.61 -1.21 26.37
N PRO A 9 -47.99 -0.03 26.58
CA PRO A 9 -47.02 0.46 25.63
C PRO A 9 -45.80 -0.46 25.68
N ILE A 10 -45.53 -1.12 24.55
CA ILE A 10 -44.26 -1.81 24.32
C ILE A 10 -43.19 -0.72 24.30
N TYR A 11 -42.41 -0.64 25.37
CA TYR A 11 -41.16 0.11 25.36
C TYR A 11 -40.24 -0.55 24.34
N HIS A 12 -40.06 0.11 23.19
CA HIS A 12 -38.94 -0.18 22.31
C HIS A 12 -37.65 0.17 23.06
N CYS A 13 -36.98 -0.86 23.58
CA CYS A 13 -35.68 -0.74 24.20
C CYS A 13 -34.60 -0.73 23.10
N PRO A 14 -33.80 0.34 22.93
CA PRO A 14 -32.73 0.40 21.92
C PRO A 14 -31.43 -0.32 22.34
N ALA A 15 -31.47 -1.19 23.35
CA ALA A 15 -30.27 -1.74 23.99
C ALA A 15 -29.59 -2.92 23.25
N SER A 16 -30.09 -3.35 22.08
CA SER A 16 -29.63 -4.58 21.41
C SER A 16 -28.41 -4.39 20.49
N GLU A 17 -28.27 -3.25 19.82
CA GLU A 17 -27.22 -3.03 18.83
C GLU A 17 -25.80 -2.88 19.42
N PRO A 18 -25.56 -2.09 20.49
CA PRO A 18 -24.21 -1.90 21.03
C PRO A 18 -23.59 -3.21 21.55
N LEU A 19 -24.44 -4.07 22.13
CA LEU A 19 -24.03 -5.34 22.71
C LEU A 19 -23.61 -6.35 21.63
N MET A 20 -24.30 -6.37 20.49
CA MET A 20 -23.96 -7.24 19.36
C MET A 20 -22.66 -6.82 18.70
N THR A 21 -22.46 -5.51 18.54
CA THR A 21 -21.23 -4.95 17.98
C THR A 21 -20.01 -5.23 18.85
N ALA A 22 -20.13 -5.07 20.17
CA ALA A 22 -19.04 -5.40 21.11
C ALA A 22 -18.67 -6.89 21.09
N ARG A 23 -19.67 -7.78 21.00
CA ARG A 23 -19.45 -9.23 20.88
C ARG A 23 -18.75 -9.60 19.57
N LEU A 24 -19.17 -9.00 18.46
CA LEU A 24 -18.53 -9.18 17.15
C LEU A 24 -17.06 -8.78 17.20
N LEU A 25 -16.74 -7.58 17.68
CA LEU A 25 -15.37 -7.10 17.78
C LEU A 25 -14.53 -8.02 18.66
N LYS A 26 -15.02 -8.39 19.84
CA LYS A 26 -14.32 -9.33 20.74
C LYS A 26 -14.03 -10.65 20.04
N HIS A 27 -14.99 -11.20 19.29
CA HIS A 27 -14.81 -12.45 18.55
C HIS A 27 -13.74 -12.32 17.45
N LEU A 28 -13.78 -11.24 16.67
CA LEU A 28 -12.79 -10.97 15.63
C LEU A 28 -11.39 -10.84 16.23
N LYS A 29 -11.21 -10.04 17.28
CA LYS A 29 -9.91 -9.85 17.95
C LYS A 29 -9.30 -11.17 18.43
N ILE A 30 -10.09 -12.01 19.12
CA ILE A 30 -9.63 -13.32 19.61
C ILE A 30 -9.17 -14.22 18.45
N ASN A 31 -9.90 -14.23 17.33
CA ASN A 31 -9.56 -15.10 16.21
C ASN A 31 -8.36 -14.56 15.40
N LEU A 32 -8.21 -13.24 15.25
CA LEU A 32 -7.05 -12.62 14.60
C LEU A 32 -5.75 -12.85 15.38
N LEU A 33 -5.81 -12.74 16.71
CA LEU A 33 -4.67 -13.00 17.60
C LEU A 33 -4.41 -14.51 17.85
N SER A 34 -5.23 -15.39 17.27
CA SER A 34 -5.04 -16.83 17.42
C SER A 34 -3.82 -17.30 16.64
N ARG A 35 -3.03 -18.21 17.21
CA ARG A 35 -1.97 -18.95 16.48
C ARG A 35 -2.52 -19.88 15.39
N ASN A 36 -3.83 -20.09 15.33
CA ASN A 36 -4.45 -20.96 14.35
C ASN A 36 -4.80 -20.17 13.07
N ILE A 37 -4.06 -20.46 11.99
CA ILE A 37 -4.24 -19.84 10.67
C ILE A 37 -5.68 -19.92 10.18
N ARG A 38 -6.38 -21.05 10.40
CA ARG A 38 -7.79 -21.19 9.97
C ARG A 38 -8.73 -20.26 10.72
N ARG A 39 -8.44 -19.95 12.00
CA ARG A 39 -9.24 -18.99 12.78
C ARG A 39 -8.99 -17.56 12.31
N GLN A 40 -7.72 -17.22 12.05
CA GLN A 40 -7.34 -15.93 11.47
C GLN A 40 -8.01 -15.72 10.11
N GLU A 41 -7.93 -16.71 9.23
CA GLU A 41 -8.54 -16.67 7.91
C GLU A 41 -10.07 -16.49 7.98
N LYS A 42 -10.74 -17.22 8.87
CA LYS A 42 -12.18 -17.05 9.11
C LYS A 42 -12.52 -15.62 9.54
N ALA A 43 -11.77 -15.05 10.47
CA ALA A 43 -11.97 -13.67 10.92
C ALA A 43 -11.75 -12.66 9.80
N ILE A 44 -10.70 -12.82 9.00
CA ILE A 44 -10.40 -11.93 7.86
C ILE A 44 -11.50 -12.02 6.79
N ASN A 45 -11.97 -13.24 6.46
CA ASN A 45 -13.07 -13.42 5.52
C ASN A 45 -14.36 -12.75 6.05
N GLN A 46 -14.63 -12.85 7.35
CA GLN A 46 -15.77 -12.19 7.98
C GLN A 46 -15.66 -10.66 7.90
N VAL A 47 -14.47 -10.10 8.16
CA VAL A 47 -14.20 -8.66 7.97
C VAL A 47 -14.46 -8.26 6.51
N LEU A 48 -13.92 -8.99 5.53
CA LEU A 48 -14.12 -8.72 4.11
C LEU A 48 -15.58 -8.73 3.67
N GLN A 49 -16.39 -9.61 4.26
CA GLN A 49 -17.84 -9.69 4.01
C GLN A 49 -18.56 -8.48 4.58
N LEU A 50 -18.23 -8.06 5.80
CA LEU A 50 -18.87 -6.93 6.47
C LEU A 50 -18.55 -5.58 5.80
N ILE A 51 -17.39 -5.48 5.12
CA ILE A 51 -16.99 -4.27 4.38
C ILE A 51 -17.18 -4.39 2.86
N LYS A 52 -17.93 -5.39 2.37
CA LYS A 52 -18.05 -5.69 0.94
C LYS A 52 -18.60 -4.52 0.11
N ASP A 53 -19.56 -3.78 0.68
CA ASP A 53 -20.28 -2.69 0.01
C ASP A 53 -19.88 -1.29 0.52
N GLN A 54 -18.67 -1.16 1.08
CA GLN A 54 -18.21 0.07 1.73
C GLN A 54 -19.19 0.57 2.80
N ASN A 55 -19.70 -0.34 3.62
CA ASN A 55 -20.50 0.03 4.78
C ASN A 55 -19.66 0.90 5.72
N ASN A 56 -19.86 2.21 5.65
CA ASN A 56 -19.06 3.20 6.37
C ASN A 56 -19.12 2.99 7.88
N GLU A 57 -20.28 2.65 8.44
CA GLU A 57 -20.43 2.40 9.88
C GLU A 57 -19.55 1.25 10.36
N MET A 58 -19.51 0.14 9.60
CA MET A 58 -18.66 -1.00 9.94
C MET A 58 -17.17 -0.68 9.76
N ILE A 59 -16.82 0.12 8.75
CA ILE A 59 -15.45 0.57 8.56
C ILE A 59 -15.02 1.44 9.74
N GLU A 60 -15.81 2.47 10.09
CA GLU A 60 -15.52 3.38 11.20
C GLU A 60 -15.39 2.65 12.54
N LEU A 61 -16.28 1.68 12.79
CA LEU A 61 -16.19 0.79 13.94
C LEU A 61 -14.85 0.04 13.97
N PHE A 62 -14.46 -0.56 12.83
CA PHE A 62 -13.21 -1.31 12.75
C PHE A 62 -11.99 -0.43 12.95
N LEU A 63 -11.97 0.76 12.36
CA LEU A 63 -10.91 1.76 12.55
C LEU A 63 -10.80 2.19 14.01
N GLY A 64 -11.92 2.57 14.63
CA GLY A 64 -11.97 2.97 16.04
C GLY A 64 -11.62 1.84 17.03
N SER A 65 -11.64 0.59 16.58
CA SER A 65 -11.27 -0.58 17.38
C SER A 65 -9.83 -1.07 17.19
N ASP A 66 -9.03 -0.35 16.40
CA ASP A 66 -7.66 -0.71 15.98
C ASP A 66 -7.58 -2.07 15.26
N LEU A 67 -8.56 -2.34 14.38
CA LEU A 67 -8.49 -3.50 13.50
C LEU A 67 -7.29 -3.44 12.51
N PRO A 68 -6.89 -2.28 11.96
CA PRO A 68 -5.71 -2.20 11.09
C PRO A 68 -4.43 -2.70 11.76
N GLY A 69 -4.17 -2.34 13.02
CA GLY A 69 -3.03 -2.83 13.79
C GLY A 69 -3.06 -4.35 13.95
N LEU A 70 -4.21 -4.91 14.35
CA LEU A 70 -4.38 -6.36 14.48
C LEU A 70 -4.21 -7.13 13.17
N LEU A 71 -4.67 -6.56 12.06
CA LEU A 71 -4.44 -7.11 10.73
C LEU A 71 -2.94 -7.11 10.40
N CYS A 72 -2.20 -6.07 10.79
CA CYS A 72 -0.74 -6.04 10.65
C CYS A 72 -0.07 -7.15 11.45
N ASP A 73 -0.52 -7.44 12.68
CA ASP A 73 0.01 -8.53 13.50
C ASP A 73 -0.14 -9.91 12.83
N VAL A 74 -1.25 -10.13 12.10
CA VAL A 74 -1.45 -11.39 11.37
C VAL A 74 -0.39 -11.61 10.29
N MET A 75 0.14 -10.54 9.68
CA MET A 75 1.16 -10.66 8.62
C MET A 75 2.48 -11.26 9.12
N ASN A 76 2.73 -11.26 10.44
CA ASN A 76 3.90 -11.91 11.05
C ASN A 76 3.90 -13.43 10.93
N ASN A 77 2.79 -14.05 10.48
CA ASN A 77 2.72 -15.50 10.22
C ASN A 77 3.36 -15.92 8.89
N TYR A 78 3.74 -14.96 8.03
CA TYR A 78 4.40 -15.20 6.73
C TYR A 78 3.69 -16.19 5.80
N ASN A 79 2.39 -16.41 5.98
CA ASN A 79 1.56 -17.25 5.11
C ASN A 79 1.05 -16.41 3.93
N PRO A 80 1.53 -16.60 2.68
CA PRO A 80 1.22 -15.68 1.58
C PRO A 80 -0.28 -15.59 1.22
N PRO A 81 -1.05 -16.70 1.16
CA PRO A 81 -2.50 -16.63 0.94
C PRO A 81 -3.25 -15.85 2.01
N LEU A 82 -2.87 -16.00 3.28
CA LEU A 82 -3.46 -15.24 4.39
C LEU A 82 -3.11 -13.75 4.28
N ILE A 83 -1.84 -13.44 4.02
CA ILE A 83 -1.34 -12.08 3.85
C ILE A 83 -2.04 -11.37 2.69
N GLU A 84 -2.30 -12.06 1.58
CA GLU A 84 -3.05 -11.48 0.45
C GLU A 84 -4.45 -10.99 0.88
N LYS A 85 -5.14 -11.76 1.74
CA LYS A 85 -6.44 -11.38 2.29
C LYS A 85 -6.33 -10.23 3.29
N VAL A 86 -5.26 -10.18 4.07
CA VAL A 86 -4.96 -9.05 4.96
C VAL A 86 -4.75 -7.77 4.14
N PHE A 87 -3.90 -7.81 3.10
CA PHE A 87 -3.70 -6.67 2.20
C PHE A 87 -5.02 -6.21 1.57
N SER A 88 -5.87 -7.16 1.16
CA SER A 88 -7.20 -6.84 0.62
C SER A 88 -8.11 -6.14 1.63
N CYS A 89 -8.07 -6.53 2.91
CA CYS A 89 -8.81 -5.83 3.98
C CYS A 89 -8.30 -4.40 4.14
N LEU A 90 -6.99 -4.25 4.32
CA LEU A 90 -6.36 -2.95 4.55
C LEU A 90 -6.58 -2.00 3.36
N LEU A 91 -6.60 -2.53 2.13
CA LEU A 91 -6.88 -1.75 0.92
C LEU A 91 -8.32 -1.21 0.91
N LYS A 92 -9.28 -1.99 1.40
CA LYS A 92 -10.68 -1.54 1.53
C LYS A 92 -10.83 -0.53 2.67
N LEU A 93 -10.22 -0.77 3.83
CA LEU A 93 -10.27 0.13 4.99
C LEU A 93 -9.65 1.51 4.67
N SER A 94 -8.49 1.52 4.00
CA SER A 94 -7.77 2.75 3.63
C SER A 94 -8.44 3.60 2.52
N ARG A 95 -9.65 3.24 2.09
CA ARG A 95 -10.50 4.12 1.26
C ARG A 95 -11.20 5.19 2.09
N ASN A 96 -11.51 4.89 3.35
CA ASN A 96 -12.12 5.85 4.27
C ASN A 96 -11.07 6.84 4.79
N ASN A 97 -11.40 8.13 4.84
CA ASN A 97 -10.46 9.18 5.26
C ASN A 97 -10.07 9.06 6.74
N GLN A 98 -10.97 8.55 7.59
CA GLN A 98 -10.71 8.32 9.02
C GLN A 98 -9.52 7.37 9.24
N PHE A 99 -9.21 6.51 8.28
CA PHE A 99 -8.02 5.67 8.32
C PHE A 99 -6.73 6.49 8.42
N TYR A 100 -6.66 7.62 7.71
CA TYR A 100 -5.53 8.54 7.72
C TYR A 100 -5.60 9.48 8.91
N ASP A 101 -6.79 9.99 9.25
CA ASP A 101 -7.00 10.88 10.40
C ASP A 101 -6.58 10.21 11.73
N GLN A 102 -6.82 8.90 11.85
CA GLN A 102 -6.38 8.09 12.99
C GLN A 102 -4.94 7.55 12.87
N LYS A 103 -4.19 7.97 11.85
CA LYS A 103 -2.77 7.64 11.63
C LYS A 103 -2.47 6.14 11.45
N HIS A 104 -3.46 5.35 11.01
CA HIS A 104 -3.27 3.91 10.70
C HIS A 104 -2.35 3.68 9.49
N SER A 105 -2.22 4.68 8.61
CA SER A 105 -1.36 4.62 7.42
C SER A 105 0.10 4.32 7.75
N ALA A 106 0.66 4.92 8.80
CA ALA A 106 2.08 4.77 9.13
C ALA A 106 2.44 3.31 9.46
N ILE A 107 1.70 2.68 10.38
CA ILE A 107 1.93 1.28 10.78
C ILE A 107 1.65 0.31 9.64
N VAL A 108 0.62 0.57 8.84
CA VAL A 108 0.28 -0.27 7.68
C VAL A 108 1.36 -0.19 6.61
N ILE A 109 1.89 1.00 6.30
CA ILE A 109 2.99 1.16 5.35
C ILE A 109 4.24 0.42 5.84
N ASP A 110 4.67 0.66 7.09
CA ASP A 110 5.89 0.03 7.62
C ASP A 110 5.78 -1.50 7.62
N THR A 111 4.64 -2.03 8.08
CA THR A 111 4.43 -3.47 8.12
C THR A 111 4.34 -4.07 6.72
N ALA A 112 3.58 -3.46 5.81
CA ALA A 112 3.49 -3.93 4.43
C ALA A 112 4.86 -3.92 3.74
N CYS A 113 5.69 -2.89 3.95
CA CYS A 113 7.04 -2.87 3.41
C CYS A 113 7.90 -4.04 3.90
N ARG A 114 7.91 -4.31 5.22
CA ARG A 114 8.65 -5.44 5.79
C ARG A 114 8.16 -6.78 5.25
N THR A 115 6.84 -6.97 5.22
CA THR A 115 6.24 -8.20 4.71
C THR A 115 6.58 -8.42 3.24
N VAL A 116 6.47 -7.40 2.40
CA VAL A 116 6.82 -7.53 0.97
C VAL A 116 8.31 -7.81 0.77
N LEU A 117 9.20 -7.18 1.55
CA LEU A 117 10.65 -7.47 1.53
C LEU A 117 10.98 -8.91 1.93
N ILE A 118 10.16 -9.53 2.78
CA ILE A 118 10.35 -10.94 3.16
C ILE A 118 9.85 -11.85 2.04
N LEU A 119 8.67 -11.55 1.48
CA LEU A 119 8.05 -12.32 0.40
C LEU A 119 8.85 -12.26 -0.91
N CYS A 120 9.55 -11.16 -1.20
CA CYS A 120 10.30 -10.98 -2.45
C CYS A 120 11.49 -11.94 -2.65
N LYS A 121 11.75 -12.84 -1.68
CA LYS A 121 12.71 -13.94 -1.81
C LYS A 121 12.13 -15.15 -2.55
N ASP A 122 10.81 -15.24 -2.69
CA ASP A 122 10.11 -16.40 -3.27
C ASP A 122 9.18 -15.96 -4.41
N THR A 123 9.41 -16.51 -5.61
CA THR A 123 8.64 -16.20 -6.83
C THR A 123 7.21 -16.72 -6.76
N ALA A 124 6.89 -17.68 -5.90
CA ALA A 124 5.52 -18.16 -5.68
C ALA A 124 4.62 -17.09 -5.02
N THR A 125 5.20 -16.03 -4.46
CA THR A 125 4.48 -15.00 -3.69
C THR A 125 4.14 -13.74 -4.51
N VAL A 126 4.41 -13.74 -5.81
CA VAL A 126 4.27 -12.57 -6.70
C VAL A 126 2.90 -11.91 -6.62
N LYS A 127 1.83 -12.72 -6.57
CA LYS A 127 0.46 -12.20 -6.43
C LYS A 127 0.27 -11.43 -5.13
N THR A 128 0.75 -12.00 -4.02
CA THR A 128 0.72 -11.37 -2.70
C THR A 128 1.55 -10.09 -2.66
N ILE A 129 2.75 -10.11 -3.26
CA ILE A 129 3.62 -8.93 -3.41
C ILE A 129 2.89 -7.82 -4.16
N TYR A 130 2.23 -8.15 -5.27
CA TYR A 130 1.49 -7.19 -6.08
C TYR A 130 0.35 -6.54 -5.28
N CYS A 131 -0.43 -7.31 -4.52
CA CYS A 131 -1.45 -6.76 -3.61
C CYS A 131 -0.83 -5.84 -2.53
N GLY A 132 0.33 -6.20 -1.99
CA GLY A 132 1.07 -5.36 -1.04
C GLY A 132 1.52 -4.05 -1.65
N LEU A 133 2.01 -4.06 -2.89
CA LEU A 133 2.40 -2.85 -3.63
C LEU A 133 1.20 -1.94 -3.94
N GLN A 134 0.04 -2.51 -4.25
CA GLN A 134 -1.19 -1.75 -4.42
C GLN A 134 -1.60 -1.04 -3.12
N LEU A 135 -1.50 -1.74 -1.99
CA LEU A 135 -1.75 -1.16 -0.68
C LEU A 135 -0.79 -0.01 -0.39
N LEU A 136 0.51 -0.21 -0.62
CA LEU A 136 1.53 0.82 -0.43
C LEU A 136 1.27 2.04 -1.31
N TYR A 137 0.97 1.85 -2.59
CA TYR A 137 0.66 2.94 -3.51
C TYR A 137 -0.54 3.76 -3.03
N GLN A 138 -1.64 3.08 -2.64
CA GLN A 138 -2.84 3.77 -2.16
C GLN A 138 -2.54 4.60 -0.91
N ASN A 139 -1.85 4.03 0.07
CA ASN A 139 -1.56 4.70 1.33
C ASN A 139 -0.54 5.84 1.15
N LEU A 140 0.53 5.64 0.38
CA LEU A 140 1.51 6.69 0.10
C LEU A 140 0.93 7.85 -0.72
N SER A 141 -0.04 7.58 -1.60
CA SER A 141 -0.69 8.64 -2.40
C SER A 141 -1.62 9.55 -1.60
N ARG A 142 -2.06 9.11 -0.42
CA ARG A 142 -3.01 9.81 0.44
C ARG A 142 -2.46 10.18 1.82
N ALA A 143 -1.31 9.62 2.20
CA ALA A 143 -0.61 10.01 3.40
C ALA A 143 -0.28 11.51 3.32
N ASP A 144 -0.71 12.25 4.33
CA ASP A 144 -0.29 13.63 4.51
C ASP A 144 1.21 13.69 4.84
N GLN A 145 1.79 14.89 4.75
CA GLN A 145 3.19 15.12 5.10
C GLN A 145 3.49 14.90 6.59
N GLU A 146 2.45 14.79 7.44
CA GLU A 146 2.59 14.58 8.89
C GLU A 146 2.66 13.09 9.26
N THR A 147 2.25 12.20 8.37
CA THR A 147 2.41 10.77 8.55
C THR A 147 3.90 10.45 8.57
N ALA A 148 4.44 10.07 9.73
CA ALA A 148 5.84 9.66 9.91
C ALA A 148 6.12 8.33 9.20
N VAL A 149 6.18 8.36 7.86
CA VAL A 149 6.52 7.22 7.03
C VAL A 149 8.01 6.94 7.15
N ASN A 150 8.36 5.68 7.35
CA ASN A 150 9.74 5.21 7.32
C ASN A 150 10.27 5.21 5.88
N LEU A 151 10.59 6.39 5.35
CA LEU A 151 11.03 6.58 3.97
C LEU A 151 12.24 5.71 3.58
N PRO A 152 13.28 5.53 4.43
CA PRO A 152 14.39 4.62 4.12
C PRO A 152 13.92 3.19 3.84
N LEU A 153 12.93 2.69 4.60
CA LEU A 153 12.37 1.36 4.39
C LEU A 153 11.63 1.25 3.06
N VAL A 154 10.84 2.27 2.69
CA VAL A 154 10.12 2.31 1.41
C VAL A 154 11.11 2.35 0.24
N LEU A 155 12.17 3.17 0.33
CA LEU A 155 13.21 3.26 -0.70
C LEU A 155 13.97 1.95 -0.85
N ARG A 156 14.32 1.30 0.26
CA ARG A 156 14.92 -0.04 0.26
C ARG A 156 14.02 -1.04 -0.46
N LEU A 157 12.73 -1.05 -0.16
CA LEU A 157 11.75 -1.91 -0.84
C LEU A 157 11.73 -1.66 -2.35
N VAL A 158 11.59 -0.40 -2.77
CA VAL A 158 11.56 -0.03 -4.20
C VAL A 158 12.80 -0.54 -4.90
N ARG A 159 13.99 -0.26 -4.35
CA ARG A 159 15.26 -0.72 -4.90
C ARG A 159 15.29 -2.24 -5.00
N THR A 160 14.98 -2.96 -3.93
CA THR A 160 14.97 -4.42 -3.94
C THR A 160 14.04 -4.97 -5.03
N LEU A 161 12.86 -4.40 -5.20
CA LEU A 161 11.88 -4.92 -6.15
C LEU A 161 12.21 -4.55 -7.60
N VAL A 162 12.66 -3.32 -7.89
CA VAL A 162 13.01 -2.91 -9.27
C VAL A 162 14.13 -3.77 -9.85
N PHE A 163 15.07 -4.23 -9.00
CA PHE A 163 16.21 -5.09 -9.42
C PHE A 163 16.01 -6.57 -9.10
N SER A 164 14.82 -6.96 -8.65
CA SER A 164 14.52 -8.36 -8.37
C SER A 164 14.36 -9.15 -9.68
N PRO A 165 14.71 -10.45 -9.75
CA PRO A 165 14.41 -11.30 -10.91
C PRO A 165 12.91 -11.60 -11.09
N MET A 166 12.05 -10.92 -10.34
CA MET A 166 10.59 -11.06 -10.38
C MET A 166 9.99 -10.57 -11.70
N TYR A 167 8.72 -10.90 -11.90
CA TYR A 167 7.95 -10.50 -13.08
C TYR A 167 7.88 -8.98 -13.24
N GLN A 168 7.84 -8.55 -14.51
CA GLN A 168 7.75 -7.14 -14.92
C GLN A 168 6.64 -6.34 -14.19
N GLN A 169 5.49 -6.95 -13.88
CA GLN A 169 4.40 -6.26 -13.18
C GLN A 169 4.82 -5.75 -11.79
N VAL A 170 5.70 -6.49 -11.09
CA VAL A 170 6.26 -6.08 -9.81
C VAL A 170 7.19 -4.88 -9.99
N HIS A 171 8.03 -4.89 -11.04
CA HIS A 171 8.91 -3.76 -11.37
C HIS A 171 8.11 -2.48 -11.65
N LEU A 172 7.07 -2.57 -12.48
CA LEU A 172 6.22 -1.43 -12.81
C LEU A 172 5.47 -0.89 -11.58
N SER A 173 5.04 -1.78 -10.70
CA SER A 173 4.38 -1.39 -9.45
C SER A 173 5.35 -0.70 -8.49
N ALA A 174 6.58 -1.21 -8.35
CA ALA A 174 7.63 -0.57 -7.56
C ALA A 174 8.05 0.79 -8.14
N MET A 175 8.16 0.90 -9.47
CA MET A 175 8.38 2.19 -10.17
C MET A 175 7.23 3.17 -9.94
N SER A 176 5.99 2.70 -9.85
CA SER A 176 4.84 3.55 -9.53
C SER A 176 4.90 4.09 -8.10
N VAL A 177 5.45 3.31 -7.16
CA VAL A 177 5.76 3.80 -5.80
C VAL A 177 6.89 4.83 -5.85
N LEU A 178 7.97 4.58 -6.58
CA LEU A 178 9.06 5.55 -6.75
C LEU A 178 8.57 6.88 -7.31
N ARG A 179 7.65 6.84 -8.29
CA ARG A 179 7.02 8.04 -8.85
C ARG A 179 6.34 8.89 -7.78
N LEU A 180 5.66 8.27 -6.80
CA LEU A 180 5.03 9.01 -5.70
C LEU A 180 6.09 9.71 -4.85
N LEU A 181 7.18 9.02 -4.52
CA LEU A 181 8.28 9.58 -3.73
C LEU A 181 8.96 10.76 -4.44
N LEU A 182 9.08 10.71 -5.77
CA LEU A 182 9.64 11.80 -6.57
C LEU A 182 8.77 13.05 -6.65
N ARG A 183 7.49 12.97 -6.28
CA ARG A 183 6.61 14.15 -6.20
C ARG A 183 6.83 14.93 -4.92
N ASP A 184 7.34 14.28 -3.87
CA ASP A 184 7.61 14.94 -2.60
C ASP A 184 9.00 15.58 -2.60
N LYS A 185 9.03 16.90 -2.42
CA LYS A 185 10.25 17.72 -2.46
C LYS A 185 11.15 17.49 -1.24
N LYS A 186 10.60 16.93 -0.15
CA LYS A 186 11.32 16.75 1.14
C LYS A 186 12.11 15.43 1.22
N CYS A 187 12.08 14.60 0.18
CA CYS A 187 12.60 13.23 0.21
C CYS A 187 14.06 13.06 -0.27
N ALA A 188 14.87 14.12 -0.34
CA ALA A 188 16.25 13.94 -0.78
C ALA A 188 17.08 13.15 0.22
N SER A 189 17.61 12.04 -0.27
CA SER A 189 18.52 11.14 0.42
C SER A 189 19.37 10.42 -0.62
N ASP A 190 20.55 9.96 -0.21
CA ASP A 190 21.41 9.11 -1.04
C ASP A 190 20.65 7.89 -1.55
N ASP A 191 19.78 7.31 -0.73
CA ASP A 191 18.95 6.16 -1.08
C ASP A 191 17.94 6.49 -2.20
N LEU A 192 17.35 7.70 -2.18
CA LEU A 192 16.47 8.14 -3.26
C LEU A 192 17.26 8.34 -4.55
N PHE A 193 18.39 9.05 -4.50
CA PHE A 193 19.26 9.24 -5.67
C PHE A 193 19.73 7.90 -6.26
N ALA A 194 20.13 6.95 -5.42
CA ALA A 194 20.53 5.62 -5.84
C ALA A 194 19.37 4.85 -6.49
N ALA A 195 18.18 4.86 -5.89
CA ALA A 195 17.00 4.20 -6.44
C ALA A 195 16.60 4.79 -7.81
N VAL A 196 16.63 6.12 -7.92
CA VAL A 196 16.34 6.85 -9.18
C VAL A 196 17.36 6.50 -10.25
N ARG A 197 18.65 6.64 -9.95
CA ARG A 197 19.75 6.36 -10.88
C ARG A 197 19.64 4.95 -11.45
N GLN A 198 19.48 3.95 -10.58
CA GLN A 198 19.37 2.57 -11.03
C GLN A 198 18.09 2.34 -11.86
N THR A 199 16.98 2.99 -11.50
CA THR A 199 15.72 2.91 -12.27
C THR A 199 15.89 3.49 -13.68
N LEU A 200 16.58 4.64 -13.81
CA LEU A 200 16.91 5.23 -15.10
C LEU A 200 17.80 4.30 -15.92
N MET A 201 18.84 3.70 -15.33
CA MET A 201 19.67 2.71 -16.05
C MET A 201 18.84 1.55 -16.61
N LEU A 202 17.89 1.03 -15.82
CA LEU A 202 17.01 -0.06 -16.26
C LEU A 202 16.06 0.39 -17.38
N LEU A 203 15.51 1.60 -17.29
CA LEU A 203 14.70 2.18 -18.38
C LEU A 203 15.52 2.36 -19.66
N SER A 204 16.78 2.76 -19.56
CA SER A 204 17.71 2.90 -20.70
C SER A 204 17.96 1.55 -21.38
N GLN A 205 18.25 0.52 -20.58
CA GLN A 205 18.39 -0.85 -21.08
C GLN A 205 17.11 -1.37 -21.75
N LEU A 206 15.94 -1.07 -21.17
CA LEU A 206 14.65 -1.44 -21.77
C LEU A 206 14.38 -0.71 -23.09
N ASN A 207 14.72 0.58 -23.18
CA ASN A 207 14.58 1.36 -24.41
C ASN A 207 15.47 0.79 -25.54
N ALA A 208 16.72 0.45 -25.21
CA ALA A 208 17.68 -0.14 -26.15
C ALA A 208 17.28 -1.55 -26.61
N ASN A 209 16.89 -2.42 -25.67
CA ASN A 209 16.71 -3.85 -25.95
C ASN A 209 15.27 -4.21 -26.38
N ASN A 210 14.26 -3.42 -25.99
CA ASN A 210 12.85 -3.75 -26.24
C ASN A 210 11.96 -2.50 -26.32
N LYS A 211 12.18 -1.68 -27.37
CA LYS A 211 11.48 -0.41 -27.59
C LYS A 211 9.94 -0.53 -27.53
N LYS A 212 9.34 -1.60 -28.06
CA LYS A 212 7.88 -1.84 -28.00
C LYS A 212 7.37 -1.94 -26.55
N LYS A 213 8.11 -2.63 -25.68
CA LYS A 213 7.76 -2.82 -24.27
C LYS A 213 7.98 -1.54 -23.46
N PHE A 214 9.01 -0.77 -23.82
CA PHE A 214 9.24 0.56 -23.26
C PHE A 214 8.11 1.53 -23.60
N ILE A 215 7.68 1.60 -24.87
CA ILE A 215 6.58 2.45 -25.32
C ILE A 215 5.28 2.19 -24.56
N LYS A 216 4.95 0.91 -24.26
CA LYS A 216 3.77 0.57 -23.45
C LYS A 216 3.77 1.21 -22.05
N ASN A 217 4.95 1.57 -21.53
CA ASN A 217 5.12 2.14 -20.19
C ASN A 217 5.68 3.57 -20.25
N ILE A 218 5.60 4.23 -21.41
CA ILE A 218 6.26 5.53 -21.65
C ILE A 218 5.78 6.62 -20.69
N SER A 219 4.50 6.63 -20.32
CA SER A 219 3.96 7.60 -19.37
C SER A 219 4.63 7.49 -17.99
N LEU A 220 4.80 6.27 -17.47
CA LEU A 220 5.51 6.06 -16.20
C LEU A 220 6.99 6.42 -16.32
N ALA A 221 7.63 6.07 -17.43
CA ALA A 221 9.02 6.44 -17.69
C ALA A 221 9.18 7.97 -17.73
N ILE A 222 8.31 8.70 -18.42
CA ILE A 222 8.32 10.17 -18.50
C ILE A 222 8.14 10.79 -17.13
N ASP A 223 7.22 10.29 -16.31
CA ASP A 223 7.03 10.78 -14.94
C ASP A 223 8.30 10.60 -14.10
N ILE A 224 8.97 9.45 -14.20
CA ILE A 224 10.23 9.18 -13.50
C ILE A 224 11.34 10.10 -14.01
N MET A 225 11.52 10.22 -15.33
CA MET A 225 12.54 11.12 -15.91
C MET A 225 12.33 12.57 -15.49
N THR A 226 11.08 13.06 -15.57
CA THR A 226 10.72 14.42 -15.15
C THR A 226 10.92 14.63 -13.65
N GLY A 227 10.51 13.67 -12.82
CA GLY A 227 10.74 13.70 -11.38
C GLY A 227 12.24 13.69 -11.03
N SER A 228 13.05 12.93 -11.76
CA SER A 228 14.50 12.84 -11.60
C SER A 228 15.20 14.17 -11.91
N LEU A 229 14.77 14.86 -12.97
CA LEU A 229 15.27 16.19 -13.30
C LEU A 229 14.89 17.23 -12.24
N ARG A 230 13.67 17.18 -11.73
CA ARG A 230 13.23 18.06 -10.63
C ARG A 230 14.05 17.82 -9.38
N LEU A 231 14.25 16.56 -9.00
CA LEU A 231 15.08 16.17 -7.86
C LEU A 231 16.51 16.73 -8.02
N SER A 232 17.12 16.51 -9.18
CA SER A 232 18.49 16.99 -9.45
C SER A 232 18.57 18.52 -9.39
N ASN A 233 17.57 19.22 -9.95
CA ASN A 233 17.50 20.68 -9.91
C ASN A 233 17.31 21.26 -8.50
N PHE A 234 16.59 20.57 -7.61
CA PHE A 234 16.43 21.00 -6.22
C PHE A 234 17.71 20.77 -5.39
N TYR A 235 18.50 19.77 -5.74
CA TYR A 235 19.67 19.34 -4.99
C TYR A 235 20.91 19.32 -5.89
N LYS A 236 21.27 20.47 -6.47
CA LYS A 236 22.37 20.60 -7.45
C LYS A 236 23.74 20.26 -6.87
N ASP A 237 23.92 20.51 -5.58
CA ASP A 237 25.19 20.32 -4.88
C ASP A 237 25.38 18.88 -4.37
N HIS A 238 24.42 17.99 -4.65
CA HIS A 238 24.50 16.59 -4.27
C HIS A 238 25.33 15.79 -5.29
N ASP A 239 26.26 14.95 -4.85
CA ASP A 239 27.23 14.24 -5.69
C ASP A 239 26.58 13.44 -6.85
N LEU A 240 25.46 12.79 -6.58
CA LEU A 240 24.71 11.99 -7.56
C LEU A 240 23.76 12.80 -8.48
N SER A 241 23.58 14.09 -8.21
CA SER A 241 22.62 14.94 -8.93
C SER A 241 22.96 15.10 -10.41
N HIS A 242 24.23 15.35 -10.70
CA HIS A 242 24.70 15.47 -12.08
C HIS A 242 24.46 14.17 -12.87
N ASP A 243 24.81 13.01 -12.30
CA ASP A 243 24.65 11.70 -12.97
C ASP A 243 23.16 11.38 -13.21
N VAL A 244 22.29 11.61 -12.22
CA VAL A 244 20.84 11.41 -12.38
C VAL A 244 20.27 12.33 -13.46
N SER A 245 20.65 13.60 -13.47
CA SER A 245 20.16 14.55 -14.49
C SER A 245 20.62 14.16 -15.90
N LYS A 246 21.88 13.75 -16.05
CA LYS A 246 22.45 13.29 -17.32
C LYS A 246 21.72 12.07 -17.86
N LEU A 247 21.54 11.04 -17.04
CA LEU A 247 20.82 9.82 -17.44
C LEU A 247 19.37 10.12 -17.84
N ALA A 248 18.69 11.01 -17.11
CA ALA A 248 17.32 11.39 -17.43
C ALA A 248 17.24 12.14 -18.76
N LEU A 249 18.17 13.06 -19.04
CA LEU A 249 18.24 13.79 -20.31
C LEU A 249 18.56 12.86 -21.49
N GLU A 250 19.53 11.96 -21.36
CA GLU A 250 19.89 10.99 -22.41
C GLU A 250 18.71 10.07 -22.76
N LEU A 251 17.99 9.61 -21.74
CA LEU A 251 16.77 8.83 -21.91
C LEU A 251 15.67 9.64 -22.58
N ILE A 252 15.44 10.89 -22.17
CA ILE A 252 14.49 11.80 -22.80
C ILE A 252 14.84 11.98 -24.28
N GLN A 253 16.09 12.25 -24.61
CA GLN A 253 16.53 12.43 -26.00
C GLN A 253 16.34 11.16 -26.82
N SER A 254 16.72 10.00 -26.29
CA SER A 254 16.55 8.71 -26.98
C SER A 254 15.11 8.20 -27.05
N SER A 255 14.20 8.74 -26.22
CA SER A 255 12.78 8.36 -26.15
C SER A 255 11.86 9.35 -26.87
N ILE A 256 12.20 10.64 -26.86
CA ILE A 256 11.54 11.78 -27.54
C ILE A 256 12.16 12.02 -28.94
N VAL A 257 13.00 11.12 -29.42
CA VAL A 257 13.12 10.88 -30.87
C VAL A 257 12.21 9.72 -31.26
N PRO A 258 10.91 9.97 -31.49
CA PRO A 258 10.03 9.01 -32.13
C PRO A 258 9.76 9.50 -33.57
N PHE A 259 9.99 8.63 -34.55
CA PHE A 259 9.49 8.78 -35.93
C PHE A 259 10.14 9.84 -36.80
#